data_AF-A0A138AIV2-F1
#
_entry.id   AF-A0A138AIV2-F1
#
_cell.length_a   1.000
_cell.length_b   1.000
_cell.length_c   1.000
_cell.angle_alpha   90.00
_cell.angle_beta   90.00
_cell.angle_gamma   90.00
#
_symmetry.space_group_name_H-M   'P 1'
#
loop_
_entity.id
_entity.type
_entity.pdbx_description
1 polymer ?
#
loop_
_entity_poly.entity_id
_entity_poly.type
_entity_poly.pdbx_seq_one_letter_code
_entity_poly.pdbx_strand_id
1 'polypeptide(L)'
;MVDPRLVPDRVLHVYPDYEPSPLLGVDRTRPLTGAELGLSTGLAGRVEAWQSLFEADHRGREGWRSDGAAAEYRGEGLAIVAALVTELPGFVLEYRLWPVGEHGYSGGWTRGWSPSGETPLPAGTTVREFDTAPERWIRLMNDYSGPPLWATYGGIGPEHLDLPEDLGHQLDAWQDEFDREYHWGSGWGSDAVAHAHAAEGRRLLPLIAADLPGHVIELKTGDEPVYAGAWIDGWLPVLPEVALTPWAE
;
A
#
# COMPACT_ATOMS: atom_id res chain seq x y z
N MET A 1 23.20 -5.67 -8.48
CA MET A 1 22.18 -4.87 -9.19
C MET A 1 20.83 -5.39 -8.74
N VAL A 2 19.96 -4.53 -8.23
CA VAL A 2 18.62 -4.88 -7.71
C VAL A 2 17.58 -4.42 -8.73
N ASP A 3 16.56 -5.24 -8.99
CA ASP A 3 15.54 -5.08 -10.04
C ASP A 3 14.46 -4.04 -9.62
N PRO A 4 14.07 -3.09 -10.50
CA PRO A 4 13.17 -1.96 -10.18
C PRO A 4 11.66 -2.28 -10.18
N ARG A 5 11.23 -3.55 -10.19
CA ARG A 5 9.81 -3.96 -10.30
C ARG A 5 9.02 -4.12 -9.00
N LEU A 6 9.41 -3.44 -7.93
CA LEU A 6 8.95 -3.79 -6.60
C LEU A 6 7.80 -2.91 -6.08
N VAL A 7 6.59 -3.48 -6.06
CA VAL A 7 5.82 -3.49 -4.79
C VAL A 7 6.86 -3.78 -3.69
N PRO A 8 6.99 -2.99 -2.61
CA PRO A 8 8.14 -3.10 -1.72
C PRO A 8 8.36 -4.58 -1.43
N ASP A 9 9.58 -5.09 -1.62
CA ASP A 9 10.04 -6.50 -1.51
C ASP A 9 9.56 -7.27 -0.24
N ARG A 10 8.81 -6.58 0.61
CA ARG A 10 8.40 -6.94 1.95
C ARG A 10 6.92 -6.73 2.22
N VAL A 11 6.08 -6.42 1.23
CA VAL A 11 4.62 -6.55 1.39
C VAL A 11 4.21 -7.96 0.97
N LEU A 12 3.66 -8.71 1.92
CA LEU A 12 3.03 -9.99 1.63
C LEU A 12 1.53 -9.83 1.77
N HIS A 13 0.83 -10.18 0.72
CA HIS A 13 -0.61 -10.21 0.76
C HIS A 13 -1.09 -11.53 1.37
N VAL A 14 -2.18 -11.49 2.13
CA VAL A 14 -2.85 -12.65 2.74
C VAL A 14 -4.31 -12.63 2.29
N TYR A 15 -4.67 -13.51 1.35
CA TYR A 15 -6.05 -13.66 0.91
C TYR A 15 -6.37 -15.12 0.53
N PRO A 16 -7.63 -15.57 0.71
CA PRO A 16 -8.09 -16.82 0.13
C PRO A 16 -8.22 -16.68 -1.39
N ASP A 17 -8.14 -17.79 -2.12
CA ASP A 17 -8.49 -17.83 -3.54
C ASP A 17 -9.23 -19.13 -3.88
N TYR A 18 -10.02 -19.14 -4.94
CA TYR A 18 -10.74 -20.34 -5.38
C TYR A 18 -9.84 -21.33 -6.13
N GLU A 19 -8.66 -20.92 -6.58
CA GLU A 19 -7.71 -21.78 -7.30
C GLU A 19 -6.25 -21.30 -7.12
N PRO A 20 -5.26 -22.16 -6.80
CA PRO A 20 -5.30 -23.38 -6.00
C PRO A 20 -4.35 -23.32 -4.79
N SER A 21 -4.05 -22.14 -4.23
CA SER A 21 -3.26 -22.04 -2.99
C SER A 21 -3.63 -20.79 -2.22
N PRO A 22 -3.60 -20.82 -0.87
CA PRO A 22 -3.66 -19.59 -0.08
C PRO A 22 -2.51 -18.71 -0.53
N LEU A 23 -2.84 -17.54 -1.08
CA LEU A 23 -1.86 -16.65 -1.64
C LEU A 23 -1.28 -15.84 -0.48
N LEU A 24 -0.20 -16.38 0.08
CA LEU A 24 0.87 -15.54 0.61
C LEU A 24 1.73 -15.17 -0.59
N GLY A 25 1.82 -13.90 -0.94
CA GLY A 25 2.55 -13.51 -2.16
C GLY A 25 2.88 -12.05 -2.18
N VAL A 26 3.92 -11.69 -2.94
CA VAL A 26 4.28 -10.29 -3.21
C VAL A 26 3.26 -9.66 -4.17
N ASP A 27 2.60 -10.49 -4.98
CA ASP A 27 1.47 -10.11 -5.81
C ASP A 27 0.58 -11.35 -6.13
N ARG A 28 -0.54 -11.09 -6.82
CA ARG A 28 -1.50 -12.14 -7.26
C ARG A 28 -0.98 -13.10 -8.31
N THR A 29 0.13 -12.76 -8.97
CA THR A 29 0.71 -13.53 -10.06
C THR A 29 1.78 -14.50 -9.59
N ARG A 30 2.26 -14.32 -8.35
CA ARG A 30 3.29 -15.17 -7.74
C ARG A 30 2.92 -15.59 -6.31
N PRO A 31 2.06 -16.62 -6.15
CA PRO A 31 1.91 -17.28 -4.86
C PRO A 31 3.24 -17.82 -4.35
N LEU A 32 3.46 -17.67 -3.05
CA LEU A 32 4.52 -18.26 -2.28
C LEU A 32 3.90 -19.27 -1.31
N THR A 33 4.47 -20.46 -1.29
CA THR A 33 4.16 -21.48 -0.29
C THR A 33 4.76 -21.11 1.07
N GLY A 34 4.21 -21.69 2.14
CA GLY A 34 4.81 -21.54 3.47
C GLY A 34 6.28 -21.99 3.52
N ALA A 35 6.66 -22.98 2.71
CA ALA A 35 8.05 -23.43 2.59
C ALA A 35 8.97 -22.38 1.92
N GLU A 36 8.49 -21.70 0.88
CA GLU A 36 9.25 -20.61 0.22
C GLU A 36 9.42 -19.39 1.14
N LEU A 37 8.48 -19.17 2.04
CA LEU A 37 8.54 -18.12 3.06
C LEU A 37 9.32 -18.53 4.32
N GLY A 38 9.72 -19.80 4.42
CA GLY A 38 10.42 -20.31 5.62
C GLY A 38 9.53 -20.38 6.87
N LEU A 39 8.21 -20.52 6.70
CA LEU A 39 7.26 -20.68 7.80
C LEU A 39 7.48 -22.00 8.53
N SER A 40 7.14 -22.01 9.81
CA SER A 40 7.04 -23.23 10.59
C SER A 40 6.02 -24.17 9.97
N THR A 41 6.25 -25.49 10.09
CA THR A 41 5.31 -26.51 9.62
C THR A 41 3.91 -26.34 10.23
N GLY A 42 3.86 -25.86 11.48
CA GLY A 42 2.60 -25.58 12.17
C GLY A 42 1.83 -24.43 11.52
N LEU A 43 2.48 -23.30 11.23
CA LEU A 43 1.82 -22.15 10.60
C LEU A 43 1.47 -22.44 9.13
N ALA A 44 2.36 -23.09 8.38
CA ALA A 44 2.06 -23.51 7.01
C ALA A 44 0.81 -24.40 6.94
N GLY A 45 0.72 -25.41 7.81
CA GLY A 45 -0.45 -26.28 7.89
C GLY A 45 -1.73 -25.56 8.33
N ARG A 46 -1.64 -24.52 9.18
CA ARG A 46 -2.79 -23.68 9.55
C ARG A 46 -3.29 -22.85 8.37
N VAL A 47 -2.38 -22.28 7.57
CA VAL A 47 -2.72 -21.52 6.36
C VAL A 47 -3.46 -22.42 5.35
N GLU A 48 -3.00 -23.66 5.16
CA GLU A 48 -3.70 -24.66 4.31
C GLU A 48 -5.06 -25.08 4.88
N ALA A 49 -5.16 -25.29 6.19
CA ALA A 49 -6.41 -25.64 6.85
C ALA A 49 -7.44 -24.50 6.77
N TRP A 50 -7.00 -23.25 6.89
CA TRP A 50 -7.83 -22.06 6.73
C TRP A 50 -8.39 -21.91 5.31
N GLN A 51 -7.57 -22.20 4.29
CA GLN A 51 -8.04 -22.30 2.91
C GLN A 51 -9.07 -23.43 2.74
N SER A 52 -8.83 -24.58 3.35
CA SER A 52 -9.76 -25.73 3.30
C SER A 52 -11.11 -25.39 3.96
N LEU A 53 -11.11 -24.62 5.05
CA LEU A 53 -12.32 -24.12 5.71
C LEU A 53 -13.14 -23.23 4.77
N PHE A 54 -12.47 -22.32 4.06
CA PHE A 54 -13.11 -21.47 3.05
C PHE A 54 -13.75 -22.29 1.94
N GLU A 55 -13.02 -23.25 1.35
CA GLU A 55 -13.54 -24.10 0.27
C GLU A 55 -14.72 -24.98 0.71
N ALA A 56 -14.68 -25.48 1.95
CA ALA A 56 -15.72 -26.35 2.49
C ALA A 56 -17.02 -25.60 2.80
N ASP A 57 -16.92 -24.38 3.35
CA ASP A 57 -18.06 -23.66 3.91
C ASP A 57 -18.48 -22.41 3.14
N HIS A 58 -17.70 -21.94 2.16
CA HIS A 58 -18.08 -20.82 1.30
C HIS A 58 -18.40 -21.25 -0.13
N ARG A 59 -19.62 -20.96 -0.60
CA ARG A 59 -20.16 -21.48 -1.87
C ARG A 59 -20.32 -20.40 -2.94
N GLY A 60 -19.28 -19.62 -3.19
CA GLY A 60 -19.30 -18.60 -4.24
C GLY A 60 -20.40 -17.57 -4.02
N ARG A 61 -21.42 -17.58 -4.87
CA ARG A 61 -22.55 -16.64 -4.77
C ARG A 61 -23.55 -16.98 -3.67
N GLU A 62 -23.56 -18.22 -3.19
CA GLU A 62 -24.45 -18.64 -2.09
C GLU A 62 -23.96 -18.15 -0.72
N GLY A 63 -22.74 -17.60 -0.65
CA GLY A 63 -22.17 -17.09 0.59
C GLY A 63 -21.67 -18.20 1.51
N TRP A 64 -21.56 -17.87 2.80
CA TRP A 64 -21.18 -18.81 3.85
C TRP A 64 -22.31 -19.77 4.18
N ARG A 65 -21.97 -21.03 4.46
CA ARG A 65 -22.89 -22.06 4.93
C ARG A 65 -23.64 -21.66 6.19
N SER A 66 -22.99 -20.88 7.07
CA SER A 66 -23.59 -20.28 8.26
C SER A 66 -22.76 -19.11 8.76
N ASP A 67 -23.36 -18.26 9.60
CA ASP A 67 -22.65 -17.17 10.29
C ASP A 67 -21.51 -17.69 11.19
N GLY A 68 -21.67 -18.88 11.78
CA GLY A 68 -20.65 -19.54 12.57
C GLY A 68 -19.41 -19.88 11.75
N ALA A 69 -19.60 -20.39 10.53
CA ALA A 69 -18.48 -20.68 9.61
C ALA A 69 -17.76 -19.39 9.17
N ALA A 70 -18.51 -18.32 8.90
CA ALA A 70 -17.93 -17.01 8.58
C ALA A 70 -17.08 -16.47 9.75
N ALA A 71 -17.59 -16.58 10.99
CA ALA A 71 -16.88 -16.13 12.18
C ALA A 71 -15.64 -16.97 12.48
N GLU A 72 -15.71 -18.29 12.32
CA GLU A 72 -14.58 -19.21 12.48
C GLU A 72 -13.47 -18.89 11.46
N TYR A 73 -13.85 -18.72 10.19
CA TYR A 73 -12.93 -18.32 9.14
C TYR A 73 -12.25 -16.98 9.40
N ARG A 74 -13.02 -15.97 9.83
CA ARG A 74 -12.49 -14.64 10.20
C ARG A 74 -11.49 -14.76 11.36
N GLY A 75 -11.87 -15.48 12.42
CA GLY A 75 -11.06 -15.65 13.61
C GLY A 75 -9.73 -16.35 13.31
N GLU A 76 -9.77 -17.44 12.53
CA GLU A 76 -8.56 -18.17 12.14
C GLU A 76 -7.67 -17.33 11.20
N GLY A 77 -8.25 -16.59 10.26
CA GLY A 77 -7.50 -15.70 9.37
C GLY A 77 -6.74 -14.62 10.13
N LEU A 78 -7.37 -13.97 11.13
CA LEU A 78 -6.69 -12.98 11.98
C LEU A 78 -5.61 -13.62 12.85
N ALA A 79 -5.83 -14.82 13.37
CA ALA A 79 -4.83 -15.54 14.15
C ALA A 79 -3.61 -15.95 13.30
N ILE A 80 -3.83 -16.31 12.04
CA ILE A 80 -2.77 -16.56 11.05
C ILE A 80 -1.98 -15.28 10.77
N VAL A 81 -2.65 -14.15 10.52
CA VAL A 81 -1.98 -12.85 10.32
C VAL A 81 -1.07 -12.53 11.51
N ALA A 82 -1.55 -12.67 12.74
CA ALA A 82 -0.74 -12.43 13.94
C ALA A 82 0.48 -13.38 14.05
N ALA A 83 0.32 -14.65 13.66
CA ALA A 83 1.42 -15.61 13.64
C ALA A 83 2.44 -15.29 12.52
N LEU A 84 1.99 -14.90 11.34
CA LEU A 84 2.83 -14.49 10.22
C LEU A 84 3.69 -13.27 10.60
N VAL A 85 3.14 -12.29 11.33
CA VAL A 85 3.94 -11.16 11.85
C VAL A 85 5.10 -11.63 12.73
N THR A 86 4.88 -12.70 13.49
CA THR A 86 5.90 -13.26 14.39
C THR A 86 6.98 -14.03 13.60
N GLU A 87 6.57 -14.81 12.60
CA GLU A 87 7.48 -15.68 11.84
C GLU A 87 8.16 -14.99 10.65
N LEU A 88 7.61 -13.88 10.16
CA LEU A 88 8.12 -13.11 9.03
C LEU A 88 8.52 -11.69 9.46
N PRO A 89 9.47 -11.53 10.39
CA PRO A 89 9.91 -10.22 10.82
C PRO A 89 10.46 -9.44 9.63
N GLY A 90 9.98 -8.21 9.47
CA GLY A 90 10.41 -7.33 8.39
C GLY A 90 9.49 -7.33 7.17
N PHE A 91 8.46 -8.19 7.14
CA PHE A 91 7.35 -8.07 6.20
C PHE A 91 6.21 -7.22 6.78
N VAL A 92 5.59 -6.42 5.92
CA VAL A 92 4.25 -5.86 6.11
C VAL A 92 3.27 -6.85 5.51
N LEU A 93 2.25 -7.22 6.25
CA LEU A 93 1.19 -8.08 5.77
C LEU A 93 0.00 -7.21 5.39
N GLU A 94 -0.39 -7.21 4.12
CA GLU A 94 -1.72 -6.72 3.72
C GLU A 94 -2.67 -7.92 3.74
N TYR A 95 -3.71 -7.90 4.57
CA TYR A 95 -4.68 -8.99 4.58
C TYR A 95 -6.03 -8.53 4.06
N ARG A 96 -6.70 -9.43 3.34
CA ARG A 96 -8.08 -9.27 2.89
C ARG A 96 -8.80 -10.61 3.04
N LEU A 97 -9.54 -10.77 4.12
CA LEU A 97 -10.31 -11.97 4.43
C LEU A 97 -11.65 -11.89 3.71
N TRP A 98 -11.61 -11.98 2.39
CA TRP A 98 -12.83 -12.16 1.61
C TRP A 98 -13.46 -13.52 1.98
N PRO A 99 -14.79 -13.65 2.07
CA PRO A 99 -15.87 -12.71 1.78
C PRO A 99 -16.39 -11.97 3.03
N VAL A 100 -15.75 -12.10 4.19
CA VAL A 100 -16.23 -11.46 5.44
C VAL A 100 -15.94 -9.96 5.53
N GLY A 101 -15.34 -9.36 4.49
CA GLY A 101 -15.10 -7.92 4.37
C GLY A 101 -13.97 -7.37 5.25
N GLU A 102 -13.34 -8.23 6.05
CA GLU A 102 -12.22 -7.89 6.93
C GLU A 102 -10.96 -7.63 6.09
N HIS A 103 -10.33 -6.48 6.30
CA HIS A 103 -9.09 -6.10 5.61
C HIS A 103 -8.27 -5.17 6.47
N GLY A 104 -6.96 -5.13 6.23
CA GLY A 104 -6.06 -4.25 6.95
C GLY A 104 -4.60 -4.58 6.71
N TYR A 105 -3.76 -4.00 7.55
CA TYR A 105 -2.32 -4.20 7.54
C TYR A 105 -1.85 -4.69 8.90
N SER A 106 -0.84 -5.56 8.91
CA SER A 106 -0.21 -6.04 10.14
C SER A 106 1.29 -6.22 9.93
N GLY A 107 2.02 -6.33 11.03
CA GLY A 107 3.48 -6.44 11.00
C GLY A 107 4.18 -5.09 11.03
N GLY A 108 5.49 -5.16 11.16
CA GLY A 108 6.33 -3.98 11.29
C GLY A 108 7.70 -4.27 10.73
N TRP A 109 8.27 -3.26 10.08
CA TRP A 109 9.68 -3.23 9.70
C TRP A 109 10.50 -3.47 10.97
N THR A 110 11.09 -4.66 11.12
CA THR A 110 12.00 -4.91 12.23
C THR A 110 13.27 -4.10 11.98
N ARG A 111 13.35 -2.95 12.65
CA ARG A 111 14.53 -2.12 12.88
C ARG A 111 15.40 -1.88 11.64
N GLY A 112 15.26 -0.68 11.06
CA GLY A 112 16.39 -0.03 10.41
C GLY A 112 16.47 -0.17 8.89
N TRP A 113 15.34 -0.16 8.19
CA TRP A 113 15.36 0.15 6.76
C TRP A 113 14.47 1.35 6.46
N SER A 114 15.10 2.53 6.44
CA SER A 114 14.61 3.69 5.71
C SER A 114 15.22 3.66 4.30
N PRO A 115 14.47 3.94 3.22
CA PRO A 115 15.05 4.15 1.89
C PRO A 115 16.13 5.25 1.89
N SER A 116 16.10 6.17 2.87
CA SER A 116 17.11 7.23 3.04
C SER A 116 18.31 6.84 3.92
N GLY A 117 18.30 5.68 4.59
CA GLY A 117 19.35 5.28 5.53
C GLY A 117 19.43 6.12 6.82
N GLU A 118 18.57 7.12 7.01
CA GLU A 118 18.55 7.92 8.24
C GLU A 118 17.53 7.35 9.25
N THR A 119 18.07 7.08 10.44
CA THR A 119 17.35 6.67 11.65
C THR A 119 16.55 7.85 12.22
N PRO A 120 15.82 7.67 13.34
CA PRO A 120 14.44 8.15 13.49
C PRO A 120 14.27 9.67 13.33
N LEU A 121 13.04 10.11 13.04
CA LEU A 121 12.70 11.53 13.02
C LEU A 121 13.31 12.27 14.23
N PRO A 122 13.84 13.50 14.03
CA PRO A 122 14.36 14.30 15.12
C PRO A 122 13.39 14.34 16.31
N ALA A 123 13.93 14.30 17.53
CA ALA A 123 13.12 14.42 18.73
C ALA A 123 12.29 15.72 18.67
N GLY A 124 10.96 15.60 18.77
CA GLY A 124 10.02 16.72 18.65
C GLY A 124 9.38 16.88 17.27
N THR A 125 9.63 15.99 16.30
CA THR A 125 8.83 15.95 15.07
C THR A 125 7.40 15.53 15.41
N THR A 126 6.47 16.47 15.29
CA THR A 126 5.04 16.19 15.39
C THR A 126 4.63 15.34 14.19
N VAL A 127 4.29 14.07 14.43
CA VAL A 127 3.62 13.25 13.43
C VAL A 127 2.22 13.82 13.27
N ARG A 128 1.86 14.30 12.08
CA ARG A 128 0.47 14.72 11.82
C ARG A 128 -0.42 13.48 11.97
N GLU A 129 -1.25 13.51 13.01
CA GLU A 129 -2.38 12.61 13.20
C GLU A 129 -3.44 13.03 12.18
N PHE A 130 -3.53 12.29 11.07
CA PHE A 130 -4.71 12.35 10.23
C PHE A 130 -5.57 11.17 10.66
N ASP A 131 -6.65 11.47 11.40
CA ASP A 131 -7.63 10.52 11.94
C ASP A 131 -8.33 9.65 10.85
N THR A 132 -7.98 9.84 9.58
CA THR A 132 -8.56 9.15 8.42
C THR A 132 -7.57 8.80 7.30
N ALA A 133 -6.25 8.82 7.52
CA ALA A 133 -5.29 8.43 6.48
C ALA A 133 -4.76 7.01 6.68
N PRO A 134 -5.37 5.97 6.07
CA PRO A 134 -4.75 4.65 5.98
C PRO A 134 -3.50 4.65 5.06
N GLU A 135 -3.19 5.75 4.36
CA GLU A 135 -2.29 5.72 3.21
C GLU A 135 -1.14 6.69 3.36
N ARG A 136 -0.05 6.17 3.94
CA ARG A 136 1.25 6.83 3.97
C ARG A 136 2.01 6.71 2.64
N TRP A 137 1.37 6.26 1.56
CA TRP A 137 1.94 6.18 0.22
C TRP A 137 1.19 7.12 -0.71
N ILE A 138 1.90 8.14 -1.19
CA ILE A 138 1.35 9.11 -2.15
C ILE A 138 2.12 8.94 -3.45
N ARG A 139 1.42 8.85 -4.58
CA ARG A 139 2.07 8.89 -5.89
C ARG A 139 2.09 10.34 -6.39
N LEU A 140 3.25 10.79 -6.81
CA LEU A 140 3.45 12.00 -7.57
C LEU A 140 3.42 11.60 -9.05
N MET A 141 2.29 11.82 -9.70
CA MET A 141 2.07 11.46 -11.11
C MET A 141 1.00 12.34 -11.72
N ASN A 142 1.19 12.71 -12.98
CA ASN A 142 0.17 13.41 -13.73
C ASN A 142 -0.86 12.43 -14.28
N ASP A 143 -2.11 12.88 -14.33
CA ASP A 143 -3.19 12.25 -15.10
C ASP A 143 -3.99 13.36 -15.79
N TYR A 144 -4.73 13.00 -16.83
CA TYR A 144 -5.50 13.96 -17.60
C TYR A 144 -6.55 14.65 -16.72
N SER A 145 -6.46 15.98 -16.62
CA SER A 145 -7.42 16.80 -15.88
C SER A 145 -7.54 16.46 -14.38
N GLY A 146 -6.50 15.86 -13.80
CA GLY A 146 -6.45 15.50 -12.38
C GLY A 146 -5.31 16.19 -11.63
N PRO A 147 -5.35 16.24 -10.29
CA PRO A 147 -4.23 16.74 -9.52
C PRO A 147 -3.02 15.80 -9.64
N PRO A 148 -1.78 16.30 -9.48
CA PRO A 148 -0.55 15.53 -9.65
C PRO A 148 -0.22 14.62 -8.45
N LEU A 149 -1.02 14.62 -7.38
CA LEU A 149 -0.84 13.77 -6.20
C LEU A 149 -1.97 12.76 -6.10
N TRP A 150 -1.64 11.52 -5.77
CA TRP A 150 -2.56 10.38 -5.77
C TRP A 150 -2.41 9.56 -4.50
N ALA A 151 -3.49 9.43 -3.74
CA ALA A 151 -3.65 8.40 -2.72
C ALA A 151 -4.11 7.08 -3.38
N THR A 152 -4.34 6.00 -2.62
CA THR A 152 -4.80 4.71 -3.18
C THR A 152 -6.15 4.85 -3.88
N TYR A 153 -7.04 5.70 -3.35
CA TYR A 153 -8.41 5.84 -3.85
C TYR A 153 -8.61 6.97 -4.87
N GLY A 154 -7.56 7.72 -5.23
CA GLY A 154 -7.66 8.71 -6.30
C GLY A 154 -6.75 9.93 -6.12
N GLY A 155 -6.95 10.91 -6.99
CA GLY A 155 -6.27 12.20 -6.94
C GLY A 155 -6.61 12.97 -5.66
N ILE A 156 -5.59 13.61 -5.09
CA ILE A 156 -5.68 14.42 -3.87
C ILE A 156 -5.00 15.77 -4.12
N GLY A 157 -5.68 16.85 -3.78
CA GLY A 157 -5.10 18.20 -3.89
C GLY A 157 -4.07 18.48 -2.79
N PRO A 158 -3.08 19.38 -3.03
CA PRO A 158 -2.11 19.81 -2.03
C PRO A 158 -2.74 20.31 -0.71
N GLU A 159 -3.91 20.93 -0.79
CA GLU A 159 -4.70 21.43 0.34
C GLU A 159 -5.18 20.34 1.29
N HIS A 160 -5.37 19.11 0.80
CA HIS A 160 -5.76 17.97 1.64
C HIS A 160 -4.58 17.36 2.39
N LEU A 161 -3.36 17.70 2.00
CA LEU A 161 -2.12 17.26 2.62
C LEU A 161 -1.46 18.39 3.43
N ASP A 162 -2.12 19.54 3.54
CA ASP A 162 -1.60 20.75 4.20
C ASP A 162 -0.18 21.10 3.68
N LEU A 163 0.02 21.00 2.35
CA LEU A 163 1.26 21.41 1.70
C LEU A 163 1.32 22.95 1.59
N PRO A 164 2.52 23.55 1.60
CA PRO A 164 2.67 24.98 1.39
C PRO A 164 2.07 25.43 0.05
N GLU A 165 1.43 26.60 0.03
CA GLU A 165 0.79 27.18 -1.17
C GLU A 165 1.77 27.27 -2.35
N ASP A 166 3.01 27.72 -2.09
CA ASP A 166 4.06 27.79 -3.12
C ASP A 166 4.41 26.42 -3.72
N LEU A 167 4.32 25.33 -2.94
CA LEU A 167 4.52 23.97 -3.44
C LEU A 167 3.31 23.48 -4.23
N GLY A 168 2.09 23.84 -3.80
CA GLY A 168 0.87 23.62 -4.57
C GLY A 168 0.94 24.27 -5.95
N HIS A 169 1.34 25.53 -6.04
CA HIS A 169 1.52 26.23 -7.33
C HIS A 169 2.56 25.58 -8.24
N GLN A 170 3.64 25.03 -7.67
CA GLN A 170 4.64 24.30 -8.46
C GLN A 170 4.10 22.97 -8.99
N LEU A 171 3.28 22.28 -8.21
CA LEU A 171 2.59 21.05 -8.63
C LEU A 171 1.59 21.32 -9.75
N ASP A 172 0.80 22.38 -9.62
CA ASP A 172 -0.14 22.80 -10.66
C ASP A 172 0.59 23.17 -11.95
N ALA A 173 1.69 23.94 -11.86
CA ALA A 173 2.50 24.29 -13.03
C ALA A 173 3.09 23.05 -13.74
N TRP A 174 3.50 22.04 -12.96
CA TRP A 174 3.98 20.77 -13.49
C TRP A 174 2.86 19.98 -14.19
N GLN A 175 1.66 19.95 -13.62
CA GLN A 175 0.47 19.36 -14.25
C GLN A 175 0.05 20.09 -15.53
N ASP A 176 0.08 21.43 -15.53
CA ASP A 176 -0.25 22.25 -16.69
C ASP A 176 0.72 22.02 -17.88
N GLU A 177 2.00 21.73 -17.60
CA GLU A 177 2.96 21.33 -18.63
C GLU A 177 2.61 19.96 -19.22
N PHE A 178 2.29 18.97 -18.38
CA PHE A 178 1.83 17.66 -18.84
C PHE A 178 0.60 17.77 -19.74
N ASP A 179 -0.43 18.49 -19.30
CA ASP A 179 -1.69 18.64 -20.04
C ASP A 179 -1.49 19.38 -21.38
N ARG A 180 -0.48 20.24 -21.47
CA ARG A 180 -0.15 20.97 -22.71
C ARG A 180 0.71 20.17 -23.68
N GLU A 181 1.71 19.45 -23.17
CA GLU A 181 2.79 18.88 -23.99
C GLU A 181 2.66 17.37 -24.24
N TYR A 182 1.91 16.66 -23.40
CA TYR A 182 1.70 15.22 -23.52
C TYR A 182 0.32 14.89 -24.11
N HIS A 183 0.30 13.95 -25.05
CA HIS A 183 -0.94 13.44 -25.62
C HIS A 183 -0.91 11.91 -25.69
N TRP A 184 -1.98 11.25 -25.23
CA TRP A 184 -2.01 9.80 -25.00
C TRP A 184 -1.75 8.97 -26.27
N GLY A 185 -2.12 9.52 -27.44
CA GLY A 185 -1.94 8.83 -28.73
C GLY A 185 -0.59 9.08 -29.39
N SER A 186 0.10 10.17 -29.05
CA SER A 186 1.33 10.60 -29.73
C SER A 186 2.54 10.75 -28.80
N GLY A 187 2.34 10.60 -27.49
CA GLY A 187 3.34 10.84 -26.47
C GLY A 187 3.69 12.32 -26.31
N TRP A 188 4.92 12.56 -25.87
CA TRP A 188 5.51 13.88 -25.71
C TRP A 188 5.82 14.52 -27.07
N GLY A 189 5.67 15.85 -27.16
CA GLY A 189 6.03 16.60 -28.38
C GLY A 189 7.50 16.47 -28.79
N SER A 190 8.40 16.20 -27.84
CA SER A 190 9.79 15.83 -28.10
C SER A 190 10.43 15.14 -26.88
N ASP A 191 11.54 14.44 -27.09
CA ASP A 191 12.33 13.85 -26.00
C ASP A 191 12.82 14.92 -25.02
N ALA A 192 13.22 16.10 -25.50
CA ALA A 192 13.70 17.17 -24.65
C ALA A 192 12.64 17.64 -23.64
N VAL A 193 11.37 17.72 -24.08
CA VAL A 193 10.24 18.07 -23.21
C VAL A 193 9.96 16.96 -22.20
N ALA A 194 9.97 15.70 -22.64
CA ALA A 194 9.81 14.55 -21.74
C ALA A 194 10.87 14.54 -20.62
N HIS A 195 12.13 14.80 -20.97
CA HIS A 195 13.23 14.86 -20.00
C HIS A 195 13.11 16.04 -19.05
N ALA A 196 12.70 17.21 -19.54
CA ALA A 196 12.47 18.39 -18.70
C ALA A 196 11.34 18.13 -17.69
N HIS A 197 10.22 17.58 -18.14
CA HIS A 197 9.08 17.20 -17.30
C HIS A 197 9.47 16.20 -16.20
N ALA A 198 10.23 15.17 -16.57
CA ALA A 198 10.71 14.18 -15.61
C ALA A 198 11.75 14.76 -14.63
N ALA A 199 12.59 15.69 -15.06
CA ALA A 199 13.53 16.39 -14.18
C ALA A 199 12.79 17.26 -13.16
N GLU A 200 11.70 17.91 -13.56
CA GLU A 200 10.87 18.71 -12.67
C GLU A 200 10.17 17.84 -11.61
N GLY A 201 9.59 16.70 -12.00
CA GLY A 201 9.04 15.73 -11.05
C GLY A 201 10.09 15.28 -10.02
N ARG A 202 11.33 15.02 -10.46
CA ARG A 202 12.45 14.67 -9.55
C ARG A 202 12.85 15.82 -8.62
N ARG A 203 12.69 17.07 -9.05
CA ARG A 203 12.93 18.27 -8.22
C ARG A 203 11.83 18.45 -7.16
N LEU A 204 10.57 18.19 -7.52
CA LEU A 204 9.42 18.32 -6.62
C LEU A 204 9.37 17.22 -5.56
N LEU A 205 9.75 15.99 -5.93
CA LEU A 205 9.71 14.81 -5.08
C LEU A 205 10.30 15.03 -3.66
N PRO A 206 11.55 15.50 -3.47
CA PRO A 206 12.11 15.71 -2.14
C PRO A 206 11.46 16.88 -1.37
N LEU A 207 10.86 17.86 -2.06
CA LEU A 207 10.16 18.97 -1.40
C LEU A 207 8.86 18.48 -0.75
N ILE A 208 8.08 17.70 -1.49
CA ILE A 208 6.84 17.08 -0.98
C ILE A 208 7.15 16.14 0.18
N ALA A 209 8.19 15.32 0.05
CA ALA A 209 8.59 14.40 1.11
C ALA A 209 9.02 15.13 2.40
N ALA A 210 9.63 16.32 2.29
CA ALA A 210 10.01 17.13 3.45
C ALA A 210 8.79 17.69 4.19
N ASP A 211 7.74 18.07 3.45
CA ASP A 211 6.49 18.59 4.00
C ASP A 211 5.52 17.49 4.50
N LEU A 212 5.75 16.23 4.11
CA LEU A 212 4.92 15.07 4.47
C LEU A 212 5.71 14.02 5.27
N PRO A 213 6.23 14.35 6.48
CA PRO A 213 6.92 13.38 7.31
C PRO A 213 6.04 12.17 7.60
N GLY A 214 6.62 10.97 7.49
CA GLY A 214 5.91 9.71 7.64
C GLY A 214 5.24 9.18 6.39
N HIS A 215 5.33 9.89 5.25
CA HIS A 215 4.86 9.39 3.96
C HIS A 215 6.04 8.94 3.08
N VAL A 216 5.75 7.97 2.22
CA VAL A 216 6.55 7.61 1.06
C VAL A 216 5.89 8.25 -0.15
N ILE A 217 6.66 9.03 -0.88
CA ILE A 217 6.23 9.65 -2.13
C ILE A 217 6.85 8.86 -3.28
N GLU A 218 6.03 8.36 -4.19
CA GLU A 218 6.44 7.62 -5.39
C GLU A 218 6.23 8.49 -6.62
N LEU A 219 7.31 8.90 -7.29
CA LEU A 219 7.25 9.61 -8.56
C LEU A 219 7.04 8.64 -9.73
N LYS A 220 6.05 8.91 -10.59
CA LYS A 220 5.84 8.21 -11.87
C LYS A 220 5.82 9.20 -13.03
N THR A 221 6.86 9.14 -13.86
CA THR A 221 6.99 9.98 -15.08
C THR A 221 7.13 9.14 -16.36
N GLY A 222 6.76 7.86 -16.31
CA GLY A 222 6.97 6.89 -17.40
C GLY A 222 8.33 6.18 -17.39
N ASP A 223 9.28 6.67 -16.57
CA ASP A 223 10.53 5.99 -16.24
C ASP A 223 10.35 5.00 -15.07
N GLU A 224 11.45 4.37 -14.63
CA GLU A 224 11.49 3.64 -13.36
C GLU A 224 10.98 4.52 -12.19
N PRO A 225 10.15 3.97 -11.28
CA PRO A 225 9.67 4.70 -10.11
C PRO A 225 10.82 5.25 -9.25
N VAL A 226 10.68 6.47 -8.78
CA VAL A 226 11.62 7.10 -7.84
C VAL A 226 10.90 7.41 -6.53
N TYR A 227 11.56 7.16 -5.40
CA TYR A 227 10.95 7.29 -4.08
C TYR A 227 11.65 8.36 -3.24
N ALA A 228 10.88 9.07 -2.43
CA ALA A 228 11.40 9.92 -1.35
C ALA A 228 10.52 9.83 -0.11
N GLY A 229 11.03 10.33 1.01
CA GLY A 229 10.38 10.23 2.32
C GLY A 229 10.73 8.95 3.05
N ALA A 230 10.15 8.79 4.24
CA ALA A 230 10.39 7.65 5.09
C ALA A 230 9.16 7.36 5.94
N TRP A 231 8.87 6.07 6.11
CA TRP A 231 7.93 5.61 7.12
C TRP A 231 8.48 5.90 8.52
N ILE A 232 7.59 6.16 9.46
CA ILE A 232 7.93 6.31 10.88
C ILE A 232 7.68 4.96 11.56
N ASP A 233 8.76 4.34 12.05
CA ASP A 233 8.69 3.09 12.80
C ASP A 233 7.74 3.21 14.01
N GLY A 234 6.85 2.22 14.16
CA GLY A 234 5.95 2.11 15.33
C GLY A 234 4.62 2.85 15.21
N TRP A 235 4.32 3.49 14.08
CA TRP A 235 2.98 4.03 13.83
C TRP A 235 2.08 2.94 13.23
N LEU A 236 1.29 2.27 14.08
CA LEU A 236 0.12 1.52 13.64
C LEU A 236 -1.03 2.54 13.54
N PRO A 237 -1.74 2.66 12.40
CA PRO A 237 -2.95 3.47 12.38
C PRO A 237 -3.88 2.92 13.46
N VAL A 238 -4.28 3.78 14.40
CA VAL A 238 -5.47 3.49 15.20
C VAL A 238 -6.61 3.57 14.20
N LEU A 239 -7.08 2.43 13.72
CA LEU A 239 -8.32 2.39 12.97
C LEU A 239 -9.39 3.00 13.87
N PRO A 240 -10.18 3.99 13.41
CA PRO A 240 -11.35 4.40 14.18
C PRO A 240 -12.17 3.13 14.48
N GLU A 241 -12.74 3.04 15.68
CA GLU A 241 -13.75 2.01 15.96
C GLU A 241 -14.86 2.17 14.93
N VAL A 242 -14.79 1.41 13.84
CA VAL A 242 -15.88 1.29 12.90
C VAL A 242 -16.93 0.51 13.66
N ALA A 243 -17.83 1.23 14.32
CA ALA A 243 -19.11 0.70 14.71
C ALA A 243 -19.77 0.23 13.41
N LEU A 244 -19.65 -1.07 13.11
CA LEU A 244 -20.42 -1.72 12.08
C LEU A 244 -21.87 -1.58 12.53
N THR A 245 -22.56 -0.58 11.98
CA THR A 245 -24.02 -0.56 12.02
C THR A 245 -24.46 -1.86 11.36
N PRO A 246 -25.16 -2.76 12.07
CA PRO A 246 -25.72 -3.94 11.43
C PRO A 246 -26.60 -3.43 10.30
N TRP A 247 -26.44 -3.99 9.10
CA TRP A 247 -27.37 -3.75 8.00
C TRP A 247 -28.77 -4.08 8.51
N ALA A 248 -29.64 -3.08 8.54
CA ALA A 248 -31.04 -3.24 8.94
C ALA A 248 -31.82 -3.84 7.76
N GLU A 249 -32.36 -5.04 8.04
CA GLU A 249 -33.44 -5.82 7.39
C GLU A 249 -33.46 -5.95 5.85
#